data_AF-A0A852TEE6-F1
#
_entry.id   AF-A0A852TEE6-F1
#
_cell.length_a   1.000
_cell.length_b   1.000
_cell.length_c   1.000
_cell.angle_alpha   90.00
_cell.angle_beta   90.00
_cell.angle_gamma   90.00
#
_symmetry.space_group_name_H-M   'P 1'
#
loop_
_entity.id
_entity.type
_entity.pdbx_description
1 polymer ?
#
loop_
_entity_poly.entity_id
_entity_poly.type
_entity_poly.pdbx_seq_one_letter_code
_entity_poly.pdbx_strand_id
1 'polypeptide(L)' 'MSQDKQVALVTGGNRGIGYELVRQLALQGFKVIMASRNPETGQVAAQKLKESNLMFLLWKSM' A
#
# COMPACT_ATOMS: atom_id res chain seq x y z
N MET A 1 -10.82 4.34 -23.98
CA MET A 1 -11.29 4.48 -22.59
C MET A 1 -10.05 4.44 -21.71
N SER A 2 -9.63 5.56 -21.12
CA SER A 2 -8.51 5.58 -20.18
C SER A 2 -8.88 4.69 -18.99
N GLN A 3 -8.09 3.65 -18.75
CA GLN A 3 -8.38 2.67 -17.70
C GLN A 3 -7.89 3.24 -16.38
N ASP A 4 -8.67 4.15 -15.80
CA ASP A 4 -8.36 4.76 -14.51
C ASP A 4 -8.29 3.66 -13.44
N LYS A 5 -7.08 3.37 -12.96
CA LYS A 5 -6.89 2.41 -11.87
C LYS A 5 -7.57 2.93 -10.62
N GLN A 6 -8.49 2.13 -10.08
CA GLN A 6 -9.14 2.43 -8.82
C GLN A 6 -8.10 2.61 -7.71
N VAL A 7 -8.29 3.64 -6.88
CA VAL A 7 -7.37 3.99 -5.80
C VAL A 7 -7.96 3.56 -4.46
N ALA A 8 -7.17 2.88 -3.64
CA ALA A 8 -7.57 2.45 -2.30
C ALA A 8 -6.65 3.06 -1.23
N LEU A 9 -7.24 3.74 -0.24
CA LEU A 9 -6.52 4.21 0.96
C LEU A 9 -6.73 3.21 2.09
N VAL A 10 -5.65 2.64 2.62
CA VAL A 10 -5.70 1.69 3.74
C VAL A 10 -5.03 2.29 4.97
N THR A 11 -5.82 2.63 5.98
CA THR A 11 -5.33 3.07 7.29
C THR A 11 -4.88 1.88 8.13
N GLY A 12 -3.73 1.99 8.80
CA GLY A 12 -3.15 0.87 9.54
C GLY A 12 -2.61 -0.23 8.63
N GLY A 13 -2.35 0.10 7.35
CA GLY A 13 -1.94 -0.86 6.33
C GLY A 13 -0.52 -1.43 6.51
N ASN A 14 0.22 -1.00 7.52
CA ASN A 14 1.59 -1.45 7.75
C ASN A 14 1.71 -2.77 8.55
N ARG A 15 0.59 -3.36 9.01
CA ARG A 15 0.60 -4.60 9.82
C ARG A 15 -0.73 -5.34 9.78
N GLY A 16 -0.70 -6.60 10.20
CA GLY A 16 -1.90 -7.44 10.39
C GLY A 16 -2.79 -7.49 9.16
N ILE A 17 -4.11 -7.39 9.36
CA ILE A 17 -5.11 -7.44 8.29
C ILE A 17 -4.92 -6.29 7.29
N GLY A 18 -4.56 -5.09 7.75
CA GLY A 18 -4.34 -3.95 6.86
C GLY A 18 -3.21 -4.19 5.86
N TYR A 19 -2.16 -4.91 6.27
CA TYR A 19 -1.04 -5.27 5.39
C TYR A 19 -1.45 -6.25 4.30
N GLU A 20 -2.16 -7.33 4.66
CA GLU A 20 -2.64 -8.28 3.65
C GLU A 20 -3.67 -7.63 2.72
N LEU A 21 -4.50 -6.71 3.22
CA LEU A 21 -5.44 -5.96 2.39
C LEU A 21 -4.70 -5.13 1.34
N VAL A 22 -3.63 -4.43 1.72
CA VAL A 22 -2.78 -3.68 0.77
C VAL A 22 -2.21 -4.62 -0.29
N ARG A 23 -1.71 -5.79 0.11
CA ARG A 23 -1.14 -6.80 -0.79
C ARG A 23 -2.17 -7.30 -1.81
N GLN A 24 -3.35 -7.70 -1.34
CA GLN A 24 -4.43 -8.22 -2.19
C GLN A 24 -4.98 -7.16 -3.15
N LEU A 25 -5.20 -5.93 -2.67
CA LEU A 25 -5.65 -4.83 -3.53
C LEU A 25 -4.62 -4.51 -4.62
N ALA A 26 -3.33 -4.48 -4.28
CA ALA A 26 -2.28 -4.28 -5.27
C ALA A 26 -2.21 -5.43 -6.30
N LEU A 27 -2.42 -6.69 -5.88
CA LEU A 27 -2.50 -7.85 -6.79
C LEU A 27 -3.70 -7.77 -7.74
N GLN A 28 -4.80 -7.17 -7.29
CA GLN A 28 -6.00 -6.92 -8.11
C GLN A 28 -5.86 -5.69 -9.01
N GLY A 29 -4.69 -5.03 -9.03
CA GLY A 29 -4.40 -3.91 -9.93
C GLY A 29 -4.82 -2.54 -9.42
N PHE A 30 -5.24 -2.42 -8.15
CA PHE A 30 -5.52 -1.14 -7.53
C PHE A 30 -4.23 -0.34 -7.33
N LYS A 31 -4.35 0.99 -7.40
CA LYS A 31 -3.34 1.90 -6.86
C LYS A 31 -3.57 2.02 -5.35
N VAL A 32 -2.72 1.40 -4.55
CA VAL A 32 -2.90 1.41 -3.09
C VAL A 32 -2.04 2.49 -2.43
N ILE A 33 -2.66 3.27 -1.53
CA ILE A 33 -2.01 4.19 -0.61
C ILE A 33 -2.07 3.55 0.77
N MET A 34 -0.91 3.17 1.30
CA MET A 34 -0.79 2.59 2.64
C MET A 34 -0.48 3.70 3.65
N ALA A 35 -1.35 3.89 4.64
CA ALA A 35 -1.15 4.85 5.71
C ALA A 35 -0.70 4.16 7.01
N SER A 36 0.35 4.72 7.63
CA SER A 36 0.89 4.32 8.92
C SER A 36 1.14 5.56 9.78
N ARG A 37 0.91 5.45 11.09
CA ARG A 37 1.24 6.51 12.05
C ARG A 37 2.75 6.67 12.24
N ASN A 38 3.51 5.58 12.15
CA ASN A 38 4.96 5.60 12.29
C ASN A 38 5.60 5.40 10.90
N PRO A 39 6.41 6.35 10.43
CA PRO A 39 6.98 6.33 9.08
C PRO A 39 8.02 5.23 8.88
N GLU A 40 8.81 4.87 9.89
CA GLU A 40 9.80 3.80 9.80
C GLU A 40 9.12 2.44 9.60
N THR A 41 8.14 2.12 10.45
CA THR A 41 7.37 0.87 10.31
C THR A 41 6.56 0.83 9.01
N GLY A 42 6.13 1.99 8.50
CA GLY A 42 5.49 2.11 7.19
C GLY A 42 6.46 1.81 6.04
N GLN A 43 7.69 2.32 6.11
CA GLN A 43 8.74 2.06 5.12
C GLN A 43 9.13 0.57 5.10
N VAL A 44 9.30 -0.05 6.28
CA VAL A 44 9.60 -1.49 6.37
C VAL A 44 8.50 -2.32 5.73
N ALA A 45 7.22 -2.02 6.01
CA ALA A 45 6.10 -2.73 5.40
C ALA A 45 6.07 -2.55 3.88
N ALA A 46 6.32 -1.34 3.39
CA ALA A 46 6.39 -1.08 1.96
C ALA A 46 7.55 -1.77 1.26
N GLN A 47 8.71 -1.87 1.89
CA GLN A 47 9.84 -2.59 1.33
C GLN A 47 9.50 -4.07 1.14
N LYS A 48 8.88 -4.70 2.16
CA LYS A 48 8.40 -6.09 2.09
C LYS A 48 7.38 -6.32 0.96
N LEU A 49 6.49 -5.36 0.73
CA LEU A 49 5.52 -5.44 -0.37
C LEU A 49 6.20 -5.25 -1.76
N LYS A 50 7.32 -4.51 -1.86
CA LYS A 50 8.01 -4.25 -3.14
C LYS A 50 8.75 -5.49 -3.63
N GLU A 51 9.29 -6.27 -2.71
CA GLU A 51 9.92 -7.57 -2.99
C GLU A 51 8.93 -8.57 -3.62
N SER A 52 7.62 -8.31 -3.49
CA SER A 52 6.55 -9.10 -4.12
C SER A 52 6.15 -8.61 -5.53
N ASN A 53 6.92 -7.69 -6.15
CA ASN A 53 6.64 -7.07 -7.47
C ASN A 53 5.29 -6.32 -7.56
N LEU A 54 4.84 -5.74 -6.45
CA LEU A 54 3.56 -5.03 -6.33
C LEU A 54 3.72 -3.50 -6.44
N MET A 55 2.77 -2.83 -7.09
CA MET A 55 2.75 -1.38 -7.29
C MET A 55 1.91 -0.69 -6.20
N PHE A 56 2.53 0.09 -5.31
CA PHE A 56 1.84 0.93 -4.33
C PHE A 56 2.65 2.20 -4.03
N LEU A 57 1.94 3.25 -3.61
CA LEU A 57 2.53 4.54 -3.26
C LEU A 57 2.58 4.71 -1.75
N LEU A 58 3.76 5.05 -1.25
CA LEU A 58 3.94 5.45 0.14
C LEU A 58 3.64 6.93 0.26
N TRP A 59 2.65 7.29 1.07
CA TRP A 59 2.43 8.69 1.44
C TRP A 59 3.44 9.09 2.52
N LYS A 60 4.35 10.02 2.21
CA LYS A 60 5.16 10.74 3.21
C LYS A 60 4.55 12.13 3.37
N SER A 61 4.14 12.47 4.58
CA SER A 61 3.63 13.80 4.91
C SER A 61 4.72 14.88 4.76
N MET A 62 4.27 16.11 4.50
CA MET A 62 5.01 17.39 4.58
C MET A 62 5.87 17.50 5.84
#